data_AF-A0A9E3L1G6-F1
#
_entry.id   AF-A0A9E3L1G6-F1
#
_cell.length_a   1.000
_cell.length_b   1.000
_cell.length_c   1.000
_cell.angle_alpha   90.00
_cell.angle_beta   90.00
_cell.angle_gamma   90.00
#
_symmetry.space_group_name_H-M   'P 1'
#
loop_
_entity.id
_entity.type
_entity.pdbx_description
1 polymer ?
#
loop_
_entity_poly.entity_id
_entity_poly.type
_entity_poly.pdbx_seq_one_letter_code
_entity_poly.pdbx_strand_id
1 'polypeptide(L)'
;METILLIIVLLINFLVGLYIIYLKQYFNRKGQNLADKEDLGQLTTIVEEVRNKFEQDTELLRATLAIETNKKNIIFNEQKQSIIDFSTNLNIWLWDSLRVSVHEYNQTNHEELKDKIIKLRDAYNNVNVALSRVQLLVQSDTLVSSCHETVMEVLKVHNFVDMRISRLKRTLMYEKVLVDQYLQKGPDFKPGDPSFEFYAQQAKDNAKEKDDILDDYIKEHGKLFQAALIQRNIFLELAKHYLNM
;
A
#
# COMPACT_ATOMS: atom_id res chain seq x y z
N MET A 1 78.02 -84.06 30.91
CA MET A 1 77.75 -82.80 31.64
C MET A 1 77.79 -81.60 30.71
N GLU A 2 78.86 -81.40 29.92
CA GLU A 2 78.98 -80.28 28.97
C GLU A 2 77.91 -80.25 27.86
N THR A 3 77.57 -81.38 27.26
CA THR A 3 76.55 -81.47 26.19
C THR A 3 75.14 -81.14 26.67
N ILE A 4 74.79 -81.54 27.89
CA ILE A 4 73.50 -81.20 28.53
C ILE A 4 73.43 -79.70 28.83
N LEU A 5 74.54 -79.11 29.30
CA LEU A 5 74.65 -77.68 29.55
C LEU A 5 74.48 -76.86 28.27
N LEU A 6 75.09 -77.30 27.16
CA LEU A 6 74.98 -76.65 25.85
C LEU A 6 73.53 -76.63 25.32
N ILE A 7 72.82 -77.75 25.46
CA ILE A 7 71.42 -77.87 25.06
C ILE A 7 70.54 -76.93 25.89
N ILE A 8 70.77 -76.86 27.21
CA ILE A 8 70.04 -75.94 28.10
C ILE A 8 70.29 -74.49 27.69
N VAL A 9 71.53 -74.10 27.38
CA VAL A 9 71.87 -72.74 26.93
C VAL A 9 71.21 -72.41 25.59
N LEU A 10 71.17 -73.35 24.64
CA LEU A 10 70.47 -73.15 23.36
C LEU A 10 68.95 -73.02 23.56
N LEU A 11 68.36 -73.81 24.45
CA LEU A 11 66.93 -73.75 24.77
C LEU A 11 66.56 -72.41 25.43
N ILE A 12 67.39 -71.92 26.35
CA ILE A 12 67.23 -70.62 26.98
C ILE A 12 67.33 -69.50 25.93
N ASN A 13 68.34 -69.53 25.04
CA ASN A 13 68.46 -68.53 23.98
C ASN A 13 67.27 -68.55 23.01
N PHE A 14 66.74 -69.73 22.69
CA PHE A 14 65.55 -69.89 21.86
C PHE A 14 64.30 -69.29 22.54
N LEU A 15 64.09 -69.57 23.83
CA LEU A 15 62.99 -69.00 24.62
C LEU A 15 63.10 -67.48 24.76
N VAL A 16 64.32 -66.96 24.97
CA VAL A 16 64.59 -65.51 25.00
C VAL A 16 64.30 -64.88 23.63
N GLY A 17 64.69 -65.52 22.54
CA GLY A 17 64.37 -65.06 21.18
C GLY A 17 62.87 -64.97 20.90
N LEU A 18 62.10 -66.00 21.28
CA LEU A 18 60.64 -65.99 21.18
C LEU A 18 60.00 -64.90 22.05
N TYR A 19 60.51 -64.71 23.27
CA TYR A 19 60.05 -63.67 24.19
C TYR A 19 60.27 -62.26 23.61
N ILE A 20 61.43 -61.99 23.01
CA ILE A 20 61.74 -60.70 22.36
C ILE A 20 60.82 -60.43 21.16
N ILE A 21 60.57 -61.45 20.32
CA ILE A 21 59.66 -61.32 19.15
C ILE A 21 58.24 -61.00 19.63
N TYR A 22 57.76 -61.72 20.64
CA TYR A 22 56.43 -61.49 21.23
C TYR A 22 56.31 -60.08 21.84
N LEU A 23 57.32 -59.64 22.60
CA LEU A 23 57.40 -58.29 23.16
C LEU A 23 57.36 -57.22 22.08
N LYS A 24 58.15 -57.37 21.01
CA LYS A 24 58.18 -56.43 19.89
C LYS A 24 56.81 -56.35 19.20
N GLN A 25 56.15 -57.50 18.99
CA GLN A 25 54.83 -57.55 18.38
C GLN A 25 53.75 -56.94 19.27
N TYR A 26 53.82 -57.17 20.59
CA TYR A 26 52.93 -56.56 21.58
C TYR A 26 53.09 -55.05 21.62
N PHE A 27 54.33 -54.53 21.71
CA PHE A 27 54.59 -53.08 21.72
C PHE A 27 54.18 -52.41 20.42
N ASN A 28 54.42 -53.03 19.26
CA ASN A 28 53.95 -52.51 17.97
C ASN A 28 52.42 -52.41 17.91
N ARG A 29 51.70 -53.47 18.32
CA ARG A 29 50.23 -53.44 18.37
C ARG A 29 49.70 -52.44 19.39
N LYS A 30 50.35 -52.33 20.55
CA LYS A 30 49.99 -51.34 21.58
C LYS A 30 50.21 -49.91 21.10
N GLY A 31 51.31 -49.65 20.38
CA GLY A 31 51.60 -48.37 19.76
C GLY A 31 50.60 -48.01 18.66
N GLN A 32 50.28 -48.96 17.77
CA GLN A 32 49.24 -48.78 16.74
C GLN A 32 47.88 -48.46 17.37
N ASN A 33 47.43 -49.26 18.34
CA ASN A 33 46.14 -49.02 19.02
C ASN A 33 46.09 -47.66 19.74
N LEU A 34 47.23 -47.15 20.22
CA LEU A 34 47.30 -45.84 20.86
C LEU A 34 47.18 -44.73 19.81
N ALA A 35 47.92 -44.83 18.70
CA ALA A 35 47.84 -43.90 17.57
C ALA A 35 46.42 -43.88 16.97
N ASP A 36 45.83 -45.04 16.71
CA ASP A 36 44.46 -45.15 16.18
C ASP A 36 43.42 -44.50 17.11
N LYS A 37 43.63 -44.62 18.43
CA LYS A 37 42.74 -44.01 19.44
C LYS A 37 42.88 -42.49 19.47
N GLU A 38 44.10 -41.96 19.33
CA GLU A 38 44.35 -40.52 19.23
C GLU A 38 43.75 -39.95 17.93
N ASP A 39 43.97 -40.62 16.80
CA ASP A 39 43.42 -40.24 15.49
C ASP A 39 41.88 -40.23 15.51
N LEU A 40 41.24 -41.25 16.10
CA LEU A 40 39.79 -41.28 16.30
C LEU A 40 39.30 -40.12 17.16
N GLY A 41 40.04 -39.76 18.22
CA GLY A 41 39.72 -38.62 19.07
C GLY A 41 39.79 -37.28 18.32
N GLN A 42 40.84 -37.09 17.52
CA GLN A 42 40.99 -35.91 16.66
C GLN A 42 39.88 -35.85 15.60
N LEU A 43 39.61 -36.95 14.91
CA LEU A 43 38.55 -37.02 13.90
C LEU A 43 37.18 -36.70 14.51
N THR A 44 36.88 -37.24 15.69
CA THR A 44 35.62 -36.96 16.40
C THR A 44 35.51 -35.47 16.75
N THR A 45 36.61 -34.85 17.18
CA THR A 45 36.64 -33.42 17.48
C THR A 45 36.36 -32.59 16.23
N ILE A 46 37.01 -32.90 15.11
CA ILE A 46 36.77 -32.23 13.83
C ILE A 46 35.32 -32.39 13.37
N VAL A 47 34.75 -33.59 13.50
CA VAL A 47 33.35 -33.85 13.13
C VAL A 47 32.39 -33.03 13.99
N GLU A 48 32.61 -32.96 15.30
CA GLU A 48 31.79 -32.15 16.20
C GLU A 48 31.97 -30.64 15.94
N GLU A 49 33.18 -30.16 15.66
CA GLU A 49 33.41 -28.77 15.25
C GLU A 49 32.67 -28.42 13.96
N VAL A 50 32.77 -29.28 12.94
CA VAL A 50 32.06 -29.11 11.67
C VAL A 50 30.55 -29.16 11.88
N ARG A 51 30.05 -30.09 12.71
CA ARG A 51 28.63 -30.18 13.06
C ARG A 51 28.15 -28.91 13.77
N ASN A 52 28.85 -28.46 14.81
CA ASN A 52 28.52 -27.24 15.54
C ASN A 52 28.52 -26.03 14.62
N LYS A 53 29.47 -25.94 13.69
CA LYS A 53 29.50 -24.88 12.67
C LYS A 53 28.29 -24.95 11.75
N PHE A 54 27.91 -26.13 11.26
CA PHE A 54 26.70 -26.29 10.46
C PHE A 54 25.42 -25.96 11.22
N GLU A 55 25.32 -26.32 12.51
CA GLU A 55 24.20 -25.95 13.37
C GLU A 55 24.12 -24.42 13.54
N GLN A 56 25.25 -23.76 13.80
CA GLN A 56 25.33 -22.29 13.90
C GLN A 56 24.95 -21.60 12.59
N ASP A 57 25.51 -22.04 11.46
CA ASP A 57 25.21 -21.48 10.13
C ASP A 57 23.73 -21.66 9.77
N THR A 58 23.14 -22.80 10.15
CA THR A 58 21.71 -23.09 9.92
C THR A 58 20.81 -22.17 10.76
N GLU A 59 21.14 -21.96 12.03
CA GLU A 59 20.39 -21.05 12.90
C GLU A 59 20.50 -19.59 12.42
N LEU A 60 21.70 -19.16 11.99
CA LEU A 60 21.90 -17.83 11.41
C LEU A 60 21.09 -17.64 10.12
N LEU A 61 21.07 -18.64 9.25
CA LEU A 61 20.29 -18.61 8.00
C LEU A 61 18.79 -18.54 8.29
N ARG A 62 18.29 -19.33 9.26
CA ARG A 62 16.89 -19.29 9.71
C ARG A 62 16.51 -17.92 10.26
N ALA A 63 17.34 -17.34 11.12
CA ALA A 63 17.11 -16.01 11.67
C ALA A 63 17.08 -14.94 10.57
N THR A 64 18.01 -14.99 9.63
CA THR A 64 18.07 -14.06 8.49
C THR A 64 16.83 -14.18 7.60
N LEU A 65 16.44 -15.41 7.26
CA LEU A 65 15.25 -15.67 6.46
C LEU A 65 13.97 -15.19 7.18
N ALA A 66 13.88 -15.38 8.49
CA ALA A 66 12.76 -14.90 9.29
C ALA A 66 12.66 -13.36 9.26
N ILE A 67 13.79 -12.66 9.40
CA ILE A 67 13.85 -11.19 9.31
C ILE A 67 13.41 -10.70 7.93
N GLU A 68 13.95 -11.29 6.85
CA GLU A 68 13.62 -10.89 5.49
C GLU A 68 12.16 -11.19 5.13
N THR A 69 11.64 -12.34 5.56
CA THR A 69 10.22 -12.69 5.40
C THR A 69 9.32 -11.69 6.13
N ASN A 70 9.68 -11.33 7.38
CA ASN A 70 8.92 -10.36 8.15
C ASN A 70 8.94 -8.97 7.49
N LYS A 71 10.09 -8.49 7.02
CA LYS A 71 10.19 -7.22 6.28
C LYS A 71 9.30 -7.23 5.04
N LYS A 72 9.34 -8.30 4.24
CA LYS A 72 8.49 -8.44 3.05
C LYS A 72 7.00 -8.43 3.40
N ASN A 73 6.60 -9.15 4.44
CA ASN A 73 5.21 -9.17 4.91
C ASN A 73 4.74 -7.79 5.38
N ILE A 74 5.57 -7.04 6.12
CA ILE A 74 5.25 -5.69 6.55
C ILE A 74 5.06 -4.78 5.33
N ILE A 75 6.01 -4.78 4.39
CA ILE A 75 5.92 -3.96 3.17
C ILE A 75 4.67 -4.31 2.37
N PHE A 76 4.38 -5.60 2.18
CA PHE A 76 3.21 -6.05 1.45
C PHE A 76 1.89 -5.62 2.13
N ASN A 77 1.83 -5.70 3.47
CA ASN A 77 0.66 -5.22 4.22
C ASN A 77 0.47 -3.71 4.08
N GLU A 78 1.55 -2.92 4.14
CA GLU A 78 1.50 -1.48 3.93
C GLU A 78 1.08 -1.12 2.49
N GLN A 79 1.58 -1.85 1.48
CA GLN A 79 1.14 -1.72 0.09
C GLN A 79 -0.36 -1.97 -0.04
N LYS A 80 -0.84 -3.08 0.52
CA LYS A 80 -2.26 -3.44 0.53
C LYS A 80 -3.11 -2.36 1.19
N GLN A 81 -2.69 -1.87 2.36
CA GLN A 81 -3.42 -0.82 3.07
C GLN A 81 -3.45 0.47 2.25
N SER A 82 -2.34 0.86 1.62
CA SER A 82 -2.29 2.07 0.79
C SER A 82 -3.25 2.02 -0.41
N ILE A 83 -3.39 0.86 -1.06
CA ILE A 83 -4.31 0.65 -2.18
C ILE A 83 -5.77 0.73 -1.70
N ILE A 84 -6.07 0.12 -0.54
CA ILE A 84 -7.41 0.16 0.07
C ILE A 84 -7.77 1.60 0.47
N ASP A 85 -6.84 2.32 1.10
CA ASP A 85 -7.03 3.71 1.52
C ASP A 85 -7.26 4.62 0.30
N PHE A 86 -6.47 4.46 -0.75
CA PHE A 86 -6.66 5.19 -2.01
C PHE A 86 -8.04 4.91 -2.61
N SER A 87 -8.42 3.64 -2.75
CA SER A 87 -9.74 3.24 -3.26
C SER A 87 -10.87 3.82 -2.42
N THR A 88 -10.74 3.80 -1.11
CA THR A 88 -11.76 4.33 -0.18
C THR A 88 -11.95 5.83 -0.38
N ASN A 89 -10.86 6.61 -0.33
CA ASN A 89 -10.91 8.06 -0.51
C ASN A 89 -11.39 8.43 -1.91
N LEU A 90 -10.96 7.70 -2.94
CA LEU A 90 -11.39 7.90 -4.31
C LEU A 90 -12.90 7.72 -4.47
N ASN A 91 -13.44 6.65 -3.89
CA ASN A 91 -14.88 6.41 -3.93
C ASN A 91 -15.63 7.53 -3.21
N ILE A 92 -15.19 7.96 -2.02
CA ILE A 92 -15.81 9.09 -1.31
C ILE A 92 -15.85 10.33 -2.20
N TRP A 93 -14.72 10.71 -2.78
CA TRP A 93 -14.63 11.89 -3.64
C TRP A 93 -15.52 11.79 -4.89
N LEU A 94 -15.54 10.64 -5.54
CA LEU A 94 -16.36 10.38 -6.72
C LEU A 94 -17.87 10.45 -6.39
N TRP A 95 -18.30 9.80 -5.31
CA TRP A 95 -19.72 9.78 -4.91
C TRP A 95 -20.18 11.14 -4.35
N ASP A 96 -19.33 11.87 -3.64
CA ASP A 96 -19.65 13.23 -3.19
C ASP A 96 -19.85 14.19 -4.36
N SER A 97 -19.13 13.98 -5.46
CA SER A 97 -19.32 14.72 -6.72
C SER A 97 -20.66 14.43 -7.41
N LEU A 98 -21.35 13.34 -7.06
CA LEU A 98 -22.72 13.06 -7.53
C LEU A 98 -23.82 13.65 -6.64
N ARG A 99 -23.58 13.76 -5.33
CA ARG A 99 -24.61 14.05 -4.31
C ARG A 99 -25.03 15.53 -4.25
N VAL A 100 -24.91 16.24 -5.37
CA VAL A 100 -25.24 17.65 -5.48
C VAL A 100 -26.54 17.77 -6.25
N SER A 101 -27.65 17.82 -5.52
CA SER A 101 -28.96 18.14 -6.04
C SER A 101 -29.08 19.65 -6.30
N VAL A 102 -28.59 20.11 -7.45
CA VAL A 102 -28.57 21.55 -7.82
C VAL A 102 -29.96 22.21 -7.67
N HIS A 103 -31.04 21.45 -7.91
CA HIS A 103 -32.43 21.90 -7.82
C HIS A 103 -32.96 22.12 -6.38
N GLU A 104 -32.28 21.61 -5.35
CA GLU A 104 -32.70 21.76 -3.95
C GLU A 104 -32.29 23.10 -3.34
N TYR A 105 -31.43 23.86 -4.04
CA TYR A 105 -30.88 25.11 -3.53
C TYR A 105 -31.62 26.32 -4.08
N ASN A 106 -31.84 27.29 -3.19
CA ASN A 106 -32.50 28.54 -3.45
C ASN A 106 -31.87 29.67 -2.59
N GLN A 107 -32.46 30.86 -2.65
CA GLN A 107 -31.95 32.05 -1.96
C GLN A 107 -31.88 31.92 -0.42
N THR A 108 -32.57 30.97 0.21
CA THR A 108 -32.58 30.80 1.68
C THR A 108 -31.50 29.84 2.19
N ASN A 109 -31.06 28.88 1.37
CA ASN A 109 -30.09 27.84 1.74
C ASN A 109 -28.79 27.88 0.91
N HIS A 110 -28.59 28.91 0.09
CA HIS A 110 -27.42 29.04 -0.80
C HIS A 110 -26.05 28.99 -0.09
N GLU A 111 -25.97 29.32 1.21
CA GLU A 111 -24.72 29.22 1.96
C GLU A 111 -24.25 27.77 2.18
N GLU A 112 -25.17 26.80 2.18
CA GLU A 112 -24.82 25.37 2.27
C GLU A 112 -23.96 24.90 1.10
N LEU A 113 -24.06 25.57 -0.06
CA LEU A 113 -23.22 25.30 -1.23
C LEU A 113 -21.73 25.56 -0.93
N LYS A 114 -21.42 26.48 -0.01
CA LYS A 114 -20.05 26.74 0.43
C LYS A 114 -19.45 25.50 1.09
N ASP A 115 -20.19 24.90 2.01
CA ASP A 115 -19.74 23.73 2.75
C ASP A 115 -19.59 22.52 1.83
N LYS A 116 -20.44 22.42 0.80
CA LYS A 116 -20.29 21.40 -0.25
C LYS A 116 -19.01 21.58 -1.07
N ILE A 117 -18.68 22.80 -1.48
CA ILE A 117 -17.43 23.10 -2.19
C ILE A 117 -16.22 22.72 -1.33
N ILE A 118 -16.23 23.09 -0.05
CA ILE A 118 -15.13 22.76 0.88
C ILE A 118 -14.97 21.24 1.00
N LYS A 119 -16.05 20.51 1.26
CA LYS A 119 -16.02 19.04 1.36
C LYS A 119 -15.48 18.36 0.10
N LEU A 120 -15.87 18.83 -1.09
CA LEU A 120 -15.36 18.29 -2.35
C LEU A 120 -13.85 18.49 -2.50
N ARG A 121 -13.33 19.65 -2.09
CA ARG A 121 -11.90 19.97 -2.15
C ARG A 121 -11.10 19.19 -1.11
N ASP A 122 -11.63 19.01 0.09
CA ASP A 122 -11.02 18.19 1.13
C ASP A 122 -10.94 16.72 0.69
N ALA A 123 -12.00 16.19 0.08
CA ALA A 123 -12.01 14.84 -0.48
C ALA A 123 -10.95 14.67 -1.59
N TYR A 124 -10.79 15.66 -2.49
CA TYR A 124 -9.72 15.67 -3.48
C TYR A 124 -8.32 15.63 -2.83
N ASN A 125 -8.09 16.46 -1.80
CA ASN A 125 -6.82 16.48 -1.07
C ASN A 125 -6.51 15.13 -0.41
N ASN A 126 -7.50 14.49 0.20
CA ASN A 126 -7.35 13.18 0.82
C ASN A 126 -6.96 12.10 -0.20
N VAL A 127 -7.55 12.15 -1.41
CA VAL A 127 -7.19 11.25 -2.50
C VAL A 127 -5.74 11.45 -2.93
N ASN A 128 -5.27 12.69 -3.05
CA ASN A 128 -3.87 12.96 -3.41
C ASN A 128 -2.90 12.44 -2.36
N VAL A 129 -3.21 12.62 -1.06
CA VAL A 129 -2.38 12.07 0.02
C VAL A 129 -2.33 10.55 -0.05
N ALA A 130 -3.46 9.89 -0.29
CA ALA A 130 -3.52 8.44 -0.43
C ALA A 130 -2.76 7.95 -1.69
N LEU A 131 -2.87 8.68 -2.80
CA LEU A 131 -2.12 8.41 -4.03
C LEU A 131 -0.61 8.51 -3.80
N SER A 132 -0.12 9.51 -3.08
CA SER A 132 1.31 9.63 -2.76
C SER A 132 1.83 8.44 -1.96
N ARG A 133 1.01 7.84 -1.09
CA ARG A 133 1.38 6.60 -0.38
C ARG A 133 1.47 5.41 -1.33
N VAL A 134 0.51 5.28 -2.26
CA VAL A 134 0.56 4.25 -3.30
C VAL A 134 1.82 4.39 -4.14
N GLN A 135 2.13 5.60 -4.63
CA GLN A 135 3.34 5.86 -5.43
C GLN A 135 4.64 5.53 -4.68
N LEU A 136 4.67 5.72 -3.37
CA LEU A 136 5.85 5.44 -2.55
C LEU A 136 6.06 3.94 -2.32
N LEU A 137 4.97 3.19 -2.11
CA LEU A 137 5.02 1.82 -1.61
C LEU A 137 4.81 0.77 -2.70
N VAL A 138 3.97 1.05 -3.69
CA VAL A 138 3.55 0.09 -4.72
C VAL A 138 4.52 0.13 -5.89
N GLN A 139 5.07 -1.04 -6.23
CA GLN A 139 6.10 -1.18 -7.28
C GLN A 139 5.54 -1.38 -8.69
N SER A 140 4.22 -1.56 -8.84
CA SER A 140 3.59 -1.80 -10.14
C SER A 140 3.34 -0.47 -10.86
N ASP A 141 4.18 -0.14 -11.85
CA ASP A 141 4.03 1.06 -12.68
C ASP A 141 2.68 1.13 -13.39
N THR A 142 2.15 -0.02 -13.82
CA THR A 142 0.84 -0.12 -14.47
C THR A 142 -0.31 0.23 -13.52
N LEU A 143 -0.27 -0.28 -12.28
CA LEU A 143 -1.27 0.05 -11.27
C LEU A 143 -1.18 1.53 -10.86
N VAL A 144 0.03 2.05 -10.65
CA VAL A 144 0.25 3.46 -10.28
C VAL A 144 -0.26 4.38 -11.41
N SER A 145 0.03 4.05 -12.67
CA SER A 145 -0.48 4.81 -13.82
C SER A 145 -2.01 4.81 -13.89
N SER A 146 -2.64 3.67 -13.66
CA SER A 146 -4.10 3.58 -13.61
C SER A 146 -4.71 4.40 -12.46
N CYS A 147 -4.02 4.51 -11.32
CA CYS A 147 -4.44 5.41 -10.23
C CYS A 147 -4.45 6.87 -10.69
N HIS A 148 -3.40 7.31 -11.40
CA HIS A 148 -3.33 8.66 -11.96
C HIS A 148 -4.43 8.94 -12.98
N GLU A 149 -4.62 8.04 -13.95
CA GLU A 149 -5.67 8.17 -14.96
C GLU A 149 -7.05 8.28 -14.31
N THR A 150 -7.30 7.45 -13.30
CA THR A 150 -8.55 7.50 -12.54
C THR A 150 -8.73 8.84 -11.83
N VAL A 151 -7.70 9.34 -11.13
CA VAL A 151 -7.75 10.67 -10.49
C VAL A 151 -8.02 11.77 -11.51
N MET A 152 -7.42 11.70 -12.69
CA MET A 152 -7.64 12.69 -13.75
C MET A 152 -9.09 12.71 -14.25
N GLU A 153 -9.72 11.54 -14.46
CA GLU A 153 -11.12 11.49 -14.86
C GLU A 153 -12.06 11.98 -13.74
N VAL A 154 -11.81 11.60 -12.48
CA VAL A 154 -12.60 12.12 -11.35
C VAL A 154 -12.40 13.63 -11.18
N LEU A 155 -11.20 14.15 -11.43
CA LEU A 155 -10.92 15.58 -11.37
C LEU A 155 -11.72 16.38 -12.40
N LYS A 156 -11.96 15.83 -13.60
CA LYS A 156 -12.84 16.47 -14.59
C LYS A 156 -14.27 16.61 -14.06
N VAL A 157 -14.80 15.56 -13.42
CA VAL A 157 -16.12 15.61 -12.76
C VAL A 157 -16.11 16.65 -11.65
N HIS A 158 -15.10 16.63 -10.77
CA HIS A 158 -14.96 17.59 -9.68
C HIS A 158 -14.96 19.03 -10.18
N ASN A 159 -14.12 19.36 -11.17
CA ASN A 159 -14.01 20.72 -11.71
C ASN A 159 -15.32 21.19 -12.34
N PHE A 160 -16.01 20.28 -13.05
CA PHE A 160 -17.32 20.55 -13.62
C PHE A 160 -18.33 20.90 -12.52
N VAL A 161 -18.42 20.06 -11.48
CA VAL A 161 -19.33 20.23 -10.35
C VAL A 161 -19.00 21.50 -9.56
N ASP A 162 -17.74 21.72 -9.17
CA ASP A 162 -17.31 22.91 -8.42
C ASP A 162 -17.65 24.21 -9.15
N MET A 163 -17.41 24.25 -10.47
CA MET A 163 -17.74 25.40 -11.30
C MET A 163 -19.26 25.68 -11.31
N ARG A 164 -20.09 24.66 -11.47
CA ARG A 164 -21.56 24.82 -11.53
C ARG A 164 -22.16 25.18 -10.18
N ILE A 165 -21.70 24.56 -9.09
CA ILE A 165 -22.07 24.93 -7.72
C ILE A 165 -21.66 26.37 -7.41
N SER A 166 -20.44 26.76 -7.80
CA SER A 166 -19.94 28.12 -7.59
C SER A 166 -20.75 29.16 -8.36
N ARG A 167 -21.15 28.86 -9.61
CA ARG A 167 -22.06 29.70 -10.39
C ARG A 167 -23.43 29.81 -9.71
N LEU A 168 -24.04 28.68 -9.37
CA LEU A 168 -25.33 28.63 -8.70
C LEU A 168 -25.32 29.43 -7.40
N LYS A 169 -24.29 29.25 -6.55
CA LYS A 169 -24.16 30.00 -5.31
C LYS A 169 -24.19 31.50 -5.55
N ARG A 170 -23.42 32.00 -6.53
CA ARG A 170 -23.41 33.43 -6.86
C ARG A 170 -24.78 33.89 -7.33
N THR A 171 -25.43 33.15 -8.23
CA THR A 171 -26.77 33.49 -8.73
C THR A 171 -27.80 33.56 -7.60
N LEU A 172 -27.82 32.58 -6.70
CA LEU A 172 -28.73 32.55 -5.55
C LEU A 172 -28.43 33.65 -4.52
N MET A 173 -27.15 34.01 -4.33
CA MET A 173 -26.74 35.13 -3.49
C MET A 173 -27.24 36.46 -4.07
N TYR A 174 -27.11 36.66 -5.39
CA TYR A 174 -27.67 37.84 -6.06
C TYR A 174 -29.20 37.86 -5.97
N GLU A 175 -29.86 36.72 -6.18
CA GLU A 175 -31.31 36.56 -6.01
C GLU A 175 -31.75 36.98 -4.60
N LYS A 176 -31.02 36.54 -3.57
CA LYS A 176 -31.26 36.96 -2.17
C LYS A 176 -31.17 38.47 -2.00
N VAL A 177 -30.12 39.10 -2.53
CA VAL A 177 -29.93 40.56 -2.47
C VAL A 177 -31.08 41.29 -3.17
N LEU A 178 -31.52 40.83 -4.34
CA LEU A 178 -32.64 41.43 -5.07
C LEU A 178 -33.96 41.32 -4.28
N VAL A 179 -34.24 40.15 -3.70
CA VAL A 179 -35.42 39.95 -2.85
C VAL A 179 -35.40 40.89 -1.65
N ASP A 180 -34.25 41.02 -0.98
CA ASP A 180 -34.12 41.90 0.19
C ASP A 180 -34.30 43.38 -0.18
N GLN A 181 -33.74 43.81 -1.31
CA GLN A 181 -33.93 45.18 -1.82
C GLN A 181 -35.39 45.44 -2.22
N TYR A 182 -36.06 44.48 -2.86
CA TYR A 182 -37.47 44.58 -3.21
C TYR A 182 -38.35 44.74 -1.96
N LEU A 183 -38.12 43.91 -0.93
CA LEU A 183 -38.87 43.97 0.33
C LEU A 183 -38.68 45.32 1.06
N GLN A 184 -37.52 45.95 0.92
CA GLN A 184 -37.25 47.28 1.51
C GLN A 184 -38.00 48.43 0.82
N LYS A 185 -38.41 48.27 -0.45
CA LYS A 185 -39.10 49.34 -1.22
C LYS A 185 -40.56 49.56 -0.81
N GLY A 186 -41.16 48.63 -0.07
CA GLY A 186 -42.51 48.76 0.46
C GLY A 186 -43.63 48.58 -0.58
N PRO A 187 -44.90 48.76 -0.18
CA PRO A 187 -46.08 48.39 -0.96
C PRO A 187 -46.38 49.30 -2.16
N ASP A 188 -45.75 50.48 -2.24
CA ASP A 188 -45.92 51.43 -3.34
C ASP A 188 -45.05 51.10 -4.56
N PHE A 189 -44.14 50.13 -4.42
CA PHE A 189 -43.30 49.64 -5.50
C PHE A 189 -44.11 48.79 -6.48
N LYS A 190 -44.40 49.33 -7.67
CA LYS A 190 -45.35 48.76 -8.63
C LYS A 190 -44.84 48.85 -10.07
N PRO A 191 -45.44 48.05 -10.99
CA PRO A 191 -45.19 48.15 -12.42
C PRO A 191 -45.33 49.59 -12.94
N GLY A 192 -44.38 50.04 -13.74
CA GLY A 192 -44.31 51.42 -14.27
C GLY A 192 -43.22 52.31 -13.66
N ASP A 193 -42.65 51.96 -12.51
CA ASP A 193 -41.41 52.58 -12.00
C ASP A 193 -40.21 52.02 -12.80
N PRO A 194 -39.29 52.84 -13.35
CA PRO A 194 -38.08 52.36 -14.01
C PRO A 194 -37.26 51.37 -13.17
N SER A 195 -37.29 51.55 -11.84
CA SER A 195 -36.67 50.65 -10.88
C SER A 195 -37.37 49.29 -10.87
N PHE A 196 -38.71 49.24 -10.93
CA PHE A 196 -39.47 47.98 -10.99
C PHE A 196 -39.09 47.15 -12.21
N GLU A 197 -39.03 47.77 -13.39
CA GLU A 197 -38.63 47.09 -14.62
C GLU A 197 -37.19 46.57 -14.55
N PHE A 198 -36.29 47.32 -13.92
CA PHE A 198 -34.93 46.86 -13.66
C PHE A 198 -34.90 45.59 -12.80
N TYR A 199 -35.60 45.56 -11.66
CA TYR A 199 -35.64 44.37 -10.79
C TYR A 199 -36.33 43.18 -11.47
N ALA A 200 -37.41 43.41 -12.23
CA ALA A 200 -38.10 42.38 -12.98
C ALA A 200 -37.20 41.74 -14.05
N GLN A 201 -36.41 42.56 -14.76
CA GLN A 201 -35.43 42.07 -15.73
C GLN A 201 -34.32 41.25 -15.06
N GLN A 202 -33.76 41.74 -13.95
CA GLN A 202 -32.73 41.01 -13.18
C GLN A 202 -33.25 39.66 -12.66
N ALA A 203 -34.49 39.59 -12.19
CA ALA A 203 -35.10 38.34 -11.75
C ALA A 203 -35.26 37.35 -12.92
N LYS A 204 -35.66 37.82 -14.10
CA LYS A 204 -35.76 37.01 -15.32
C LYS A 204 -34.40 36.48 -15.77
N ASP A 205 -33.37 37.31 -15.74
CA ASP A 205 -32.01 36.93 -16.12
C ASP A 205 -31.44 35.89 -15.14
N ASN A 206 -31.68 36.04 -13.84
CA ASN A 206 -31.27 35.06 -12.83
C ASN A 206 -32.01 33.72 -12.95
N ALA A 207 -33.32 33.75 -13.26
CA ALA A 207 -34.09 32.53 -13.49
C ALA A 207 -33.54 31.75 -14.69
N LYS A 208 -33.25 32.46 -15.79
CA LYS A 208 -32.62 31.88 -16.97
C LYS A 208 -31.25 31.27 -16.66
N GLU A 209 -30.39 31.98 -15.93
CA GLU A 209 -29.07 31.45 -15.54
C GLU A 209 -29.19 30.18 -14.68
N LYS A 210 -30.20 30.09 -13.80
CA LYS A 210 -30.47 28.87 -13.01
C LYS A 210 -30.89 27.70 -13.89
N ASP A 211 -31.79 27.95 -14.84
CA ASP A 211 -32.22 26.94 -15.80
C ASP A 211 -31.04 26.46 -16.66
N ASP A 212 -30.22 27.39 -17.17
CA ASP A 212 -29.02 27.07 -17.95
C ASP A 212 -28.01 26.22 -17.13
N ILE A 213 -27.80 26.55 -15.84
CA ILE A 213 -26.94 25.77 -14.94
C ILE A 213 -27.48 24.35 -14.75
N LEU A 214 -28.80 24.21 -14.53
CA LEU A 214 -29.44 22.91 -14.31
C LEU A 214 -29.37 22.05 -15.57
N ASP A 215 -29.67 22.63 -16.72
CA ASP A 215 -29.63 21.98 -18.03
C ASP A 215 -28.22 21.47 -18.36
N ASP A 216 -27.21 22.33 -18.19
CA ASP A 216 -25.81 21.95 -18.36
C ASP A 216 -25.42 20.81 -17.43
N TYR A 217 -25.82 20.92 -16.15
CA TYR A 217 -25.53 19.92 -15.13
C TYR A 217 -26.10 18.56 -15.53
N ILE A 218 -27.37 18.48 -15.91
CA ILE A 218 -28.01 17.22 -16.29
C ILE A 218 -27.38 16.63 -17.57
N LYS A 219 -27.04 17.47 -18.56
CA LYS A 219 -26.53 17.02 -19.87
C LYS A 219 -25.11 16.47 -19.82
N GLU A 220 -24.21 17.09 -19.07
CA GLU A 220 -22.78 16.77 -19.11
C GLU A 220 -22.31 15.91 -17.92
N HIS A 221 -22.93 16.06 -16.75
CA HIS A 221 -22.49 15.39 -15.53
C HIS A 221 -22.47 13.87 -15.68
N GLY A 222 -23.54 13.29 -16.22
CA GLY A 222 -23.63 11.83 -16.41
C GLY A 222 -22.54 11.27 -17.31
N LYS A 223 -22.14 12.00 -18.37
CA LYS A 223 -21.08 11.58 -19.30
C LYS A 223 -19.72 11.58 -18.62
N LEU A 224 -19.39 12.68 -17.92
CA LEU A 224 -18.13 12.80 -17.18
C LEU A 224 -18.05 11.75 -16.08
N PHE A 225 -19.15 11.56 -15.36
CA PHE A 225 -19.22 10.58 -14.29
C PHE A 225 -19.07 9.13 -14.80
N GLN A 226 -19.68 8.81 -15.94
CA GLN A 226 -19.52 7.49 -16.56
C GLN A 226 -18.06 7.22 -16.96
N ALA A 227 -17.37 8.21 -17.53
CA ALA A 227 -15.95 8.08 -17.87
C ALA A 227 -15.10 7.82 -16.61
N ALA A 228 -15.36 8.54 -15.52
CA ALA A 228 -14.70 8.33 -14.23
C ALA A 228 -14.96 6.94 -13.64
N LEU A 229 -16.20 6.44 -13.74
CA LEU A 229 -16.55 5.08 -13.30
C LEU A 229 -15.82 4.00 -14.09
N ILE A 230 -15.70 4.15 -15.40
CA ILE A 230 -14.98 3.20 -16.25
C ILE A 230 -13.53 3.10 -15.79
N GLN A 231 -12.83 4.22 -15.62
CA GLN A 231 -11.44 4.21 -15.15
C GLN A 231 -11.30 3.64 -13.75
N ARG A 232 -12.22 4.01 -12.84
CA ARG A 232 -12.25 3.45 -11.48
C ARG A 232 -12.39 1.93 -11.49
N ASN A 233 -13.17 1.36 -12.42
CA ASN A 233 -13.30 -0.09 -12.52
C ASN A 233 -12.03 -0.75 -13.09
N ILE A 234 -11.37 -0.12 -14.08
CA ILE A 234 -10.07 -0.59 -14.59
C ILE A 234 -9.04 -0.63 -13.45
N PHE A 235 -8.94 0.45 -12.66
CA PHE A 235 -8.09 0.49 -11.47
C PHE A 235 -8.40 -0.65 -10.51
N LEU A 236 -9.67 -0.91 -10.20
CA LEU A 236 -10.04 -1.96 -9.26
C LEU A 236 -9.66 -3.36 -9.74
N GLU A 237 -9.77 -3.66 -11.03
CA GLU A 237 -9.35 -4.95 -11.57
C GLU A 237 -7.83 -5.12 -11.47
N LEU A 238 -7.05 -4.07 -11.78
CA LEU A 238 -5.60 -4.07 -11.60
C LEU A 238 -5.21 -4.21 -10.12
N ALA A 239 -5.89 -3.51 -9.22
CA ALA A 239 -5.67 -3.58 -7.79
C ALA A 239 -5.95 -5.00 -7.25
N LYS A 240 -7.07 -5.62 -7.65
CA LYS A 240 -7.38 -7.01 -7.28
C LYS A 240 -6.30 -7.97 -7.78
N HIS A 241 -5.84 -7.79 -9.02
CA HIS A 241 -4.80 -8.63 -9.58
C HIS A 241 -3.50 -8.50 -8.77
N TYR A 242 -3.05 -7.28 -8.50
CA TYR A 242 -1.85 -7.00 -7.70
C TYR A 242 -1.92 -7.60 -6.28
N LEU A 243 -3.07 -7.48 -5.62
CA LEU A 243 -3.26 -7.97 -4.24
C LEU A 243 -3.35 -9.51 -4.13
N ASN A 244 -3.56 -10.20 -5.25
CA ASN A 244 -3.68 -11.66 -5.31
C ASN A 244 -2.40 -12.33 -5.88
N MET A 245 -1.37 -11.57 -6.24
CA MET A 245 -0.03 -12.10 -6.58
C MET A 245 0.76 -12.41 -5.31
#